data_AF-A0A966HDA8-F1
#
_entry.id   AF-A0A966HDA8-F1
#
_cell.length_a   1.000
_cell.length_b   1.000
_cell.length_c   1.000
_cell.angle_alpha   90.00
_cell.angle_beta   90.00
_cell.angle_gamma   90.00
#
_symmetry.space_group_name_H-M   'P 1'
#
loop_
_entity.id
_entity.type
_entity.pdbx_description
1 polymer ?
#
loop_
_entity_poly.entity_id
_entity_poly.type
_entity_poly.pdbx_seq_one_letter_code
_entity_poly.pdbx_strand_id
1 'polypeptide(L)' 'MTITDYFHQAVTSKPFKVTMMVLGMAAFIYILLWIFLPMIHMYDFPPFLQGMLSLLGAGLLSYKYLAPRIGA' A
#
# COMPACT_ATOMS: atom_id res chain seq x y z
N MET A 1 -15.97 -29.17 -0.18
CA MET A 1 -15.06 -28.00 -0.12
C MET A 1 -15.76 -26.85 -0.81
N THR A 2 -16.28 -25.92 -0.02
CA THR A 2 -17.17 -24.83 -0.45
C THR A 2 -16.38 -23.60 -0.87
N ILE A 3 -16.95 -22.72 -1.72
CA ILE A 3 -16.31 -21.48 -2.22
C ILE A 3 -15.77 -20.61 -1.07
N THR A 4 -16.46 -20.64 0.07
CA THR A 4 -16.06 -20.00 1.33
C THR A 4 -14.73 -20.51 1.90
N ASP A 5 -14.40 -21.80 1.74
CA ASP A 5 -13.14 -22.38 2.22
C ASP A 5 -11.94 -21.89 1.40
N TYR A 6 -12.13 -21.76 0.08
CA TYR A 6 -11.12 -21.21 -0.83
C TYR A 6 -10.86 -19.72 -0.54
N PHE A 7 -11.91 -18.95 -0.26
CA PHE A 7 -11.77 -17.55 0.16
C PHE A 7 -11.02 -17.45 1.48
N HIS A 8 -11.33 -18.31 2.46
CA HIS A 8 -10.66 -18.30 3.76
C HIS A 8 -9.17 -18.64 3.64
N GLN A 9 -8.80 -19.59 2.78
CA GLN A 9 -7.41 -19.93 2.46
C GLN A 9 -6.69 -18.81 1.70
N ALA A 10 -7.36 -18.17 0.73
CA ALA A 10 -6.78 -17.06 -0.04
C ALA A 10 -6.47 -15.85 0.86
N VAL A 11 -7.38 -15.49 1.78
CA VAL A 11 -7.21 -14.35 2.69
C VAL A 11 -6.13 -14.62 3.75
N THR A 12 -5.92 -15.88 4.14
CA THR A 12 -4.85 -16.25 5.09
C THR A 12 -3.48 -16.41 4.44
N SER A 13 -3.42 -16.45 3.10
CA SER A 13 -2.17 -16.60 2.37
C SER A 13 -1.20 -15.43 2.62
N LYS A 14 0.10 -15.76 2.75
CA LYS A 14 1.19 -14.77 2.85
C LYS A 14 1.10 -13.68 1.77
N PRO A 15 0.90 -13.97 0.47
CA PRO A 15 0.85 -12.92 -0.56
C PRO A 15 -0.34 -11.96 -0.37
N PHE A 16 -1.52 -12.47 -0.01
CA PHE A 16 -2.70 -11.62 0.19
C PHE A 16 -2.52 -10.61 1.34
N LYS A 17 -1.94 -11.06 2.47
CA LYS A 17 -1.63 -10.19 3.61
C LYS A 17 -0.65 -9.09 3.23
N VAL A 18 0.33 -9.41 2.40
CA VAL A 18 1.33 -8.44 1.92
C VAL A 18 0.71 -7.44 0.97
N THR A 19 -0.13 -7.87 0.04
CA THR A 19 -0.88 -6.98 -0.85
C THR A 19 -1.78 -6.04 -0.06
N MET A 20 -2.47 -6.54 0.97
CA MET A 20 -3.30 -5.70 1.85
C MET A 20 -2.47 -4.69 2.65
N MET A 21 -1.29 -5.08 3.14
CA MET A 21 -0.37 -4.14 3.80
C MET A 21 0.14 -3.06 2.84
N VAL A 22 0.53 -3.43 1.62
CA VAL A 22 0.98 -2.49 0.58
C VAL A 22 -0.14 -1.49 0.26
N LEU A 23 -1.37 -1.97 0.08
CA LEU A 23 -2.54 -1.12 -0.15
C LEU A 23 -2.81 -0.16 1.03
N GLY A 24 -2.72 -0.67 2.27
CA GLY A 24 -2.86 0.17 3.47
C GLY A 24 -1.79 1.25 3.56
N MET A 25 -0.53 0.91 3.28
CA MET A 25 0.58 1.87 3.24
C MET A 25 0.42 2.90 2.12
N ALA A 26 -0.02 2.48 0.93
CA ALA A 26 -0.24 3.38 -0.20
C ALA A 26 -1.35 4.39 0.12
N ALA A 27 -2.46 3.93 0.70
CA ALA A 27 -3.54 4.81 1.16
C ALA A 27 -3.04 5.81 2.23
N PHE A 28 -2.25 5.35 3.19
CA PHE A 28 -1.68 6.19 4.23
C PHE A 28 -0.75 7.28 3.66
N ILE A 29 0.17 6.92 2.74
CA ILE A 29 1.06 7.88 2.08
C ILE A 29 0.27 8.87 1.22
N TYR A 30 -0.77 8.39 0.53
CA TYR A 30 -1.62 9.26 -0.28
C TYR A 30 -2.31 10.34 0.56
N ILE A 31 -2.87 9.96 1.71
CA ILE A 31 -3.48 10.89 2.68
C ILE A 31 -2.43 11.86 3.23
N LEU A 32 -1.23 11.37 3.58
CA LEU A 32 -0.15 12.23 4.04
C LEU A 32 0.23 13.27 2.99
N LEU A 33 0.39 12.87 1.73
CA LEU A 33 0.65 13.79 0.63
C LEU A 33 -0.49 14.79 0.45
N TRP A 34 -1.74 14.35 0.60
CA TRP A 34 -2.91 15.22 0.47
C TRP A 34 -2.95 16.32 1.55
N ILE A 35 -2.40 16.04 2.73
CA ILE A 35 -2.26 17.03 3.81
C ILE A 35 -1.00 17.89 3.64
N PHE A 36 0.12 17.29 3.23
CA PHE A 36 1.42 17.97 3.13
C PHE A 36 1.50 18.94 1.95
N LEU A 37 0.98 18.55 0.79
CA LEU A 37 1.02 19.36 -0.44
C LEU A 37 0.38 20.75 -0.26
N PRO A 38 -0.84 20.89 0.31
CA PRO A 38 -1.40 22.21 0.59
C PRO A 38 -0.64 22.96 1.69
N MET A 39 0.01 22.27 2.62
CA MET A 39 0.86 22.89 3.66
C MET A 39 2.06 23.63 3.06
N ILE A 40 2.62 23.13 1.94
CA ILE A 40 3.72 23.76 1.21
C ILE A 40 3.24 24.64 0.04
N HIS A 41 1.96 25.01 0.02
CA HIS A 41 1.31 25.79 -1.04
C HIS A 41 1.32 25.12 -2.44
N MET A 42 1.50 23.79 -2.50
CA MET A 42 1.38 23.02 -3.73
C MET A 42 -0.03 22.46 -3.90
N TYR A 43 -0.98 23.33 -4.23
CA TYR A 43 -2.39 22.96 -4.41
C TYR A 43 -2.66 22.25 -5.74
N ASP A 44 -1.93 22.60 -6.79
CA ASP A 44 -2.12 22.08 -8.16
C ASP A 44 -1.33 20.78 -8.42
N PHE A 45 -0.94 20.07 -7.36
CA PHE A 45 -0.16 18.86 -7.53
C PHE A 45 -1.01 17.78 -8.24
N PRO A 46 -0.52 17.18 -9.35
CA PRO A 46 -1.32 16.26 -10.13
C PRO A 46 -1.71 15.01 -9.32
N PRO A 47 -3.01 14.65 -9.24
CA PRO A 47 -3.46 13.52 -8.43
C PRO A 47 -2.90 12.18 -8.92
N PHE A 48 -2.62 12.07 -10.23
CA PHE A 48 -1.94 10.91 -10.81
C PHE A 48 -0.51 10.74 -10.28
N LEU A 49 0.26 11.83 -10.19
CA LEU A 49 1.61 11.80 -9.62
C LEU A 49 1.58 11.49 -8.13
N GLN A 50 0.58 12.00 -7.41
CA GLN A 50 0.37 11.70 -5.99
C GLN A 50 0.09 10.21 -5.77
N GLY A 51 -0.74 9.60 -6.62
CA GLY A 51 -1.01 8.16 -6.61
C GLY A 51 0.22 7.32 -6.99
N MET A 52 1.01 7.76 -7.98
CA MET A 52 2.28 7.12 -8.30
C MET A 52 3.25 7.16 -7.12
N LEU A 53 3.44 8.33 -6.50
CA LEU A 53 4.33 8.49 -5.35
C LEU A 53 3.89 7.63 -4.16
N SER A 54 2.58 7.52 -3.91
CA SER A 54 2.06 6.71 -2.82
C SER A 54 2.29 5.22 -3.04
N LEU A 55 2.05 4.72 -4.25
CA LEU A 55 2.33 3.32 -4.63
C LEU A 55 3.82 3.01 -4.61
N LEU A 56 4.65 3.92 -5.11
CA LEU A 56 6.11 3.75 -5.17
C LEU A 56 6.71 3.78 -3.76
N GLY A 57 6.27 4.71 -2.92
CA GLY A 57 6.66 4.77 -1.50
C GLY A 57 6.19 3.53 -0.72
N ALA A 58 4.94 3.10 -0.91
CA ALA A 58 4.42 1.90 -0.25
C ALA A 58 5.12 0.63 -0.72
N GLY A 59 5.39 0.52 -2.02
CA GLY A 59 6.14 -0.58 -2.61
C GLY A 59 7.57 -0.65 -2.08
N LEU A 60 8.25 0.50 -1.97
CA LEU A 60 9.62 0.57 -1.46
C LEU A 60 9.70 0.25 0.04
N LEU A 61 8.77 0.78 0.84
CA LEU A 61 8.66 0.45 2.27
C LEU A 61 8.32 -1.02 2.48
N SER A 62 7.40 -1.55 1.67
CA SER A 62 7.03 -2.97 1.75
C SER A 62 8.18 -3.86 1.31
N TYR A 63 8.91 -3.51 0.25
CA TYR A 63 10.10 -4.25 -0.16
C TYR A 63 11.19 -4.21 0.91
N LYS A 64 11.47 -3.03 1.50
CA LYS A 64 12.53 -2.87 2.50
C LYS A 64 12.21 -3.52 3.84
N TYR A 65 10.95 -3.44 4.30
CA TYR A 65 10.57 -3.86 5.67
C TYR A 65 9.76 -5.17 5.71
N LEU A 66 9.01 -5.51 4.65
CA LEU A 66 8.20 -6.72 4.59
C LEU A 66 8.91 -7.86 3.84
N ALA A 67 9.64 -7.61 2.74
CA ALA A 67 10.34 -8.68 2.01
C ALA A 67 11.29 -9.52 2.90
N PRO A 68 12.07 -8.94 3.84
CA PRO A 68 12.91 -9.72 4.75
C PRO A 68 12.12 -10.55 5.77
N ARG A 69 10.86 -10.19 6.04
CA ARG A 69 10.00 -10.84 7.06
C ARG A 69 9.09 -11.92 6.47
N ILE A 70 8.87 -11.92 5.16
CA ILE A 70 8.06 -12.93 4.46
C ILE A 70 8.94 -14.14 4.04
N GLY A 71 10.25 -13.92 3.87
CA GLY A 71 11.26 -14.92 3.50
C GLY A 71 11.90 -15.71 4.65
N ALA A 72 11.45 -15.51 5.90
CA ALA A 72 11.74 -16.37 7.04
C ALA A 72 10.50 -17.22 7.40
#